data_AF-A0A959CNK9-F1
#
_entry.id   AF-A0A959CNK9-F1
#
_cell.length_a   1.000
_cell.length_b   1.000
_cell.length_c   1.000
_cell.angle_alpha   90.00
_cell.angle_beta   90.00
_cell.angle_gamma   90.00
#
_symmetry.space_group_name_H-M   'P 1'
#
loop_
_entity.id
_entity.type
_entity.pdbx_description
1 polymer ?
#
loop_
_entity_poly.entity_id
_entity_poly.type
_entity_poly.pdbx_seq_one_letter_code
_entity_poly.pdbx_strand_id
1 'polypeptide(L)'
;MFAVAAFVLMPVIAVVAGVRIYMYRNDHNPPHFHAKHSGDEEVFDLKGKSIRGSIGEKKRKKVRKWAKDKEEFLKNKWEDYNP
;
A
#
# COMPACT_ATOMS: atom_id res chain seq x y z
N MET A 1 22.85 -7.67 -11.02
CA MET A 1 23.25 -7.23 -9.66
C MET A 1 21.96 -6.89 -8.92
N PHE A 2 21.36 -7.87 -8.24
CA PHE A 2 19.97 -7.80 -7.78
C PHE A 2 19.84 -7.08 -6.44
N ALA A 3 18.81 -6.25 -6.33
CA ALA A 3 18.46 -5.48 -5.14
C ALA A 3 18.05 -6.40 -3.97
N VAL A 4 19.02 -6.83 -3.17
CA VAL A 4 18.77 -7.60 -1.94
C VAL A 4 18.36 -6.70 -0.77
N ALA A 5 18.62 -5.39 -0.84
CA ALA A 5 18.35 -4.45 0.25
C ALA A 5 16.88 -4.03 0.41
N ALA A 6 16.03 -4.15 -0.62
CA ALA A 6 14.65 -3.65 -0.57
C ALA A 6 13.68 -4.55 0.21
N PHE A 7 14.00 -5.84 0.39
CA PHE A 7 13.11 -6.78 1.10
C PHE A 7 13.05 -6.54 2.62
N VAL A 8 14.02 -5.83 3.20
CA VAL A 8 14.07 -5.55 4.65
C VAL A 8 13.31 -4.26 5.03
N LEU A 9 13.02 -3.37 4.07
CA LEU A 9 12.45 -2.04 4.32
C LEU A 9 10.95 -1.88 3.97
N MET A 10 10.30 -2.94 3.48
CA MET A 10 8.93 -2.89 2.93
C MET A 10 8.00 -3.90 3.64
N PRO A 11 7.56 -3.63 4.88
CA PRO A 11 6.66 -4.52 5.58
C PRO A 11 5.33 -4.64 4.83
N VAL A 12 4.87 -5.89 4.67
CA VAL A 12 3.49 -6.16 4.28
C VAL A 12 2.62 -5.91 5.50
N ILE A 13 1.77 -4.88 5.46
CA ILE A 13 0.89 -4.52 6.57
C ILE A 13 -0.46 -5.24 6.50
N ALA A 14 -0.85 -5.72 5.31
CA ALA A 14 -2.08 -6.48 5.09
C ALA A 14 -2.06 -7.26 3.77
N VAL A 15 -2.96 -8.24 3.64
CA VAL A 15 -3.28 -8.91 2.37
C VAL A 15 -4.78 -8.83 2.13
N VAL A 16 -5.18 -8.27 1.00
CA VAL A 16 -6.59 -8.01 0.65
C VAL A 16 -6.93 -8.71 -0.66
N ALA A 17 -7.75 -9.76 -0.60
CA ALA A 17 -8.15 -10.52 -1.80
C ALA A 17 -6.95 -10.94 -2.69
N GLY A 18 -5.84 -11.34 -2.08
CA GLY A 18 -4.60 -11.73 -2.77
C GLY A 18 -3.72 -10.56 -3.26
N VAL A 19 -4.05 -9.32 -2.89
CA VAL A 19 -3.22 -8.13 -3.10
C VAL A 19 -2.42 -7.87 -1.83
N ARG A 20 -1.10 -7.75 -1.94
CA ARG A 20 -0.25 -7.42 -0.79
C ARG A 20 -0.20 -5.90 -0.63
N ILE A 21 -0.46 -5.42 0.58
CA ILE A 21 -0.43 -4.01 0.94
C ILE A 21 0.87 -3.72 1.67
N TYR A 22 1.62 -2.76 1.17
CA TYR A 22 2.89 -2.32 1.70
C TYR A 22 2.80 -0.87 2.13
N MET A 23 3.58 -0.53 3.16
CA MET A 23 3.83 0.84 3.55
C MET A 23 5.32 0.98 3.80
N TYR A 24 5.96 1.89 3.09
CA TYR A 24 7.40 2.08 3.16
C TYR A 24 7.76 3.02 4.31
N ARG A 25 8.93 2.77 4.91
CA ARG A 25 9.53 3.68 5.89
C ARG A 25 10.20 4.84 5.16
N ASN A 26 10.16 6.03 5.75
CA ASN A 26 10.69 7.27 5.18
C ASN A 26 10.18 7.57 3.76
N ASP A 27 8.92 7.22 3.49
CA ASP A 27 8.29 7.50 2.21
C ASP A 27 7.84 8.97 2.12
N HIS A 28 7.55 9.44 0.91
CA HIS A 28 7.26 10.85 0.67
C HIS A 28 5.79 11.19 0.91
N ASN A 29 5.56 12.41 1.40
CA ASN A 29 4.21 12.98 1.49
C ASN A 29 3.61 13.25 0.10
N PRO A 30 2.27 13.16 -0.07
CA PRO A 30 1.28 12.87 0.97
C PRO A 30 1.25 11.38 1.39
N PRO A 31 0.70 11.05 2.58
CA PRO A 31 0.61 9.68 3.07
C PRO A 31 -0.10 8.73 2.12
N HIS A 32 0.55 7.59 1.83
CA HIS A 32 0.05 6.62 0.86
C HIS A 32 0.47 5.19 1.20
N PHE A 33 -0.17 4.22 0.54
CA PHE A 33 0.23 2.81 0.61
C PHE A 33 0.32 2.21 -0.80
N HIS A 34 1.11 1.14 -0.90
CA HIS A 34 1.35 0.43 -2.16
C HIS A 34 0.61 -0.89 -2.16
N ALA A 35 -0.19 -1.14 -3.21
CA ALA A 35 -0.87 -2.40 -3.41
C ALA A 35 -0.20 -3.13 -4.58
N LYS A 36 0.33 -4.34 -4.33
CA LYS A 36 0.99 -5.15 -5.37
C LYS A 36 0.27 -6.46 -5.62
N HIS A 37 0.12 -6.81 -6.90
CA HIS A 37 -0.46 -8.07 -7.33
C HIS A 37 0.12 -8.50 -8.68
N SER A 38 0.62 -9.73 -8.79
CA SER A 38 1.06 -10.33 -10.06
C SER A 38 2.07 -9.49 -10.88
N GLY A 39 2.96 -8.76 -10.20
CA GLY A 39 3.95 -7.87 -10.84
C GLY A 39 3.47 -6.43 -11.03
N ASP A 40 2.16 -6.19 -10.93
CA ASP A 40 1.57 -4.86 -11.00
C ASP A 40 1.61 -4.15 -9.63
N GLU A 41 1.66 -2.82 -9.66
CA GLU A 41 1.58 -1.94 -8.50
C GLU A 41 0.57 -0.83 -8.73
N GLU A 42 -0.20 -0.51 -7.69
CA GLU A 42 -1.04 0.66 -7.61
C GLU A 42 -0.87 1.36 -6.26
N VAL A 43 -0.70 2.67 -6.30
CA VAL A 43 -0.51 3.53 -5.13
C VAL A 43 -1.82 4.20 -4.78
N PHE A 44 -2.17 4.16 -3.50
CA PHE A 44 -3.41 4.71 -2.96
C PHE A 44 -3.12 5.71 -1.85
N ASP A 45 -3.94 6.75 -1.73
CA ASP A 45 -4.00 7.50 -0.48
C ASP A 45 -4.58 6.62 0.64
N LEU A 46 -4.48 7.10 1.89
CA LEU A 46 -4.99 6.34 3.05
C LEU A 46 -6.53 6.17 3.07
N LYS A 47 -7.26 6.82 2.16
CA LYS A 47 -8.72 6.71 1.98
C LYS A 47 -9.10 5.76 0.83
N GLY A 48 -8.10 5.15 0.18
CA GLY A 48 -8.30 4.22 -0.94
C GLY A 48 -8.57 4.90 -2.29
N LYS A 49 -8.26 6.19 -2.45
CA LYS A 49 -8.22 6.83 -3.77
C LYS A 49 -6.94 6.43 -4.49
N SER A 50 -7.09 5.96 -5.72
CA SER A 50 -5.94 5.67 -6.59
C SER A 50 -5.20 6.96 -6.94
N ILE A 51 -3.88 6.95 -6.76
CA ILE A 51 -2.98 8.05 -7.12
C ILE A 51 -2.32 7.73 -8.46
N ARG A 52 -1.72 6.54 -8.58
CA ARG A 52 -1.03 6.09 -9.81
C ARG A 52 -0.95 4.57 -9.89
N GLY A 53 -0.73 4.07 -11.10
CA GLY A 53 -0.60 2.63 -11.36
C GLY A 53 -1.95 1.91 -11.51
N SER A 54 -1.90 0.58 -11.57
CA SER A 54 -3.09 -0.24 -11.76
C SER A 54 -2.82 -1.67 -11.34
N ILE A 55 -3.70 -2.25 -10.51
CA ILE A 55 -3.73 -3.70 -10.19
C ILE A 55 -4.97 -4.39 -10.78
N GLY A 56 -5.61 -3.74 -11.76
CA GLY A 56 -6.87 -4.17 -12.36
C GLY A 56 -8.11 -3.78 -11.52
N GLU A 57 -9.20 -3.47 -12.22
CA GLU A 57 -10.39 -2.83 -11.62
C GLU A 57 -11.04 -3.66 -10.51
N LYS A 58 -11.14 -4.98 -10.69
CA LYS A 58 -11.73 -5.89 -9.69
C LYS A 58 -10.97 -5.86 -8.36
N LYS A 59 -9.63 -5.87 -8.41
CA LYS A 59 -8.77 -5.82 -7.22
C LYS A 59 -8.76 -4.43 -6.61
N ARG A 60 -8.63 -3.38 -7.44
CA ARG A 60 -8.74 -1.97 -7.02
C ARG A 60 -10.01 -1.72 -6.21
N LYS A 61 -11.17 -2.21 -6.66
CA LYS A 61 -12.44 -2.07 -5.93
C LYS A 61 -12.38 -2.70 -4.54
N LYS A 62 -11.74 -3.88 -4.39
CA LYS A 62 -11.59 -4.57 -3.10
C LYS A 62 -10.62 -3.83 -2.17
N VAL A 63 -9.48 -3.40 -2.69
CA VAL A 63 -8.49 -2.62 -1.93
C VAL A 63 -9.07 -1.28 -1.47
N ARG A 64 -9.76 -0.54 -2.35
CA ARG A 64 -10.41 0.71 -1.99
C ARG A 64 -11.45 0.54 -0.89
N LYS A 65 -12.30 -0.50 -0.98
CA LYS A 65 -13.29 -0.78 0.08
C LYS A 65 -12.60 -1.04 1.41
N TRP A 66 -11.60 -1.92 1.40
CA TRP A 66 -10.82 -2.24 2.59
C TRP A 66 -10.12 -1.00 3.19
N ALA A 67 -9.51 -0.15 2.36
CA ALA A 67 -8.82 1.05 2.82
C ALA A 67 -9.77 2.03 3.52
N LYS A 68 -10.99 2.22 2.99
CA LYS A 68 -12.03 3.02 3.66
C LYS A 68 -12.41 2.46 5.03
N ASP A 69 -12.56 1.14 5.13
CA ASP A 69 -12.90 0.46 6.39
C ASP A 69 -11.71 0.44 7.39
N LYS A 70 -10.50 0.78 6.95
CA LYS A 70 -9.23 0.70 7.71
C LYS A 70 -8.44 2.01 7.71
N GLU A 71 -9.09 3.15 7.48
CA GLU A 71 -8.41 4.45 7.39
C GLU A 71 -7.58 4.77 8.63
N GLU A 72 -8.11 4.53 9.83
CA GLU A 72 -7.39 4.78 11.10
C GLU A 72 -6.17 3.87 11.24
N PHE A 73 -6.32 2.59 10.93
CA PHE A 73 -5.20 1.64 10.92
C PHE A 73 -4.08 2.07 9.97
N LEU A 74 -4.46 2.55 8.77
CA LEU A 74 -3.51 3.04 7.77
C LEU A 74 -2.79 4.31 8.24
N LYS A 75 -3.48 5.24 8.92
CA LYS A 75 -2.87 6.44 9.51
C LYS A 75 -1.86 6.09 10.60
N ASN A 76 -2.25 5.25 11.55
CA ASN A 76 -1.36 4.84 12.64
C ASN A 76 -0.11 4.11 12.10
N LYS A 77 -0.28 3.24 11.08
CA LYS A 77 0.86 2.60 10.42
C LYS A 77 1.77 3.57 9.70
N TRP A 78 1.21 4.62 9.11
CA TRP A 78 2.00 5.65 8.45
C TRP A 78 2.85 6.41 9.47
N GLU A 79 2.26 6.82 10.59
CA GLU A 79 2.96 7.49 11.70
C GLU A 79 4.04 6.59 12.32
N ASP A 80 3.76 5.30 12.54
CA ASP A 80 4.74 4.32 13.05
C ASP A 80 6.00 4.24 12.15
N TYR A 81 5.83 4.39 10.83
CA TYR A 81 6.90 4.20 9.84
C TYR A 81 7.51 5.52 9.33
N ASN A 82 6.82 6.64 9.56
CA ASN A 82 7.17 7.98 9.12
C ASN A 82 6.85 9.00 10.24
N PRO A 83 7.52 8.89 11.41
CA PRO A 83 7.33 9.81 12.54
C PRO A 83 7.90 11.20 12.26
#